data_AF-A0AAN9UBM5-F1
#
_entry.id   AF-A0AAN9UBM5-F1
#
_cell.length_a   1.000
_cell.length_b   1.000
_cell.length_c   1.000
_cell.angle_alpha   90.00
_cell.angle_beta   90.00
_cell.angle_gamma   90.00
#
_symmetry.space_group_name_H-M   'P 1'
#
loop_
_entity.id
_entity.type
_entity.pdbx_description
1 polymer ?
#
loop_
_entity_poly.entity_id
_entity_poly.type
_entity_poly.pdbx_seq_one_letter_code
_entity_poly.pdbx_strand_id
1 'polypeptide(L)'
;MSIHRIRGTLKAGLAFAAGISSAVCQSNNTRIFEAEDAVLSGTEVDTATAGFSGTGYVTGFEDATDQVTFEVTSESLTLYDISIRYAGVYGEKRTTLVLNGGSTSEVILAEGDTWATVAGGQVLLEAGNNTIDLVSNWGWYLIDYIALTPSEPRAPHDITTILADPAADDNAHALYDYLVSIYGQNILSGQQDLAYADWVTENIGKTPAVVSVDLMDYSPSRVEFQGDIATTIEDALAHHERGGIVSVLWHWNAPTGLYNTDEEPWWSGFYTEATDFNIATALADTTNANYTLVIRDIDAIATQLKRLQDASVPVLFRPLHEAEGGWFWWGAQGAEPAKKLYSLLFDRLTNYHSIHNLLWIWNSLSADWYPGNSTVDILSTDVYAQGHGPLSTQYNQLIDLGEDKKLIAATEVGSAPLPDQLQAYQADWVWFAVWGSGYINNTEWNPVDVLTEVSLPAPSPES
;
A
#
# COMPACT_ATOMS: atom_id res chain seq x y z
N MET A 1 25.29 -77.01 -39.23
CA MET A 1 24.06 -76.19 -39.41
C MET A 1 24.09 -75.12 -38.35
N SER A 2 24.65 -73.95 -38.69
CA SER A 2 23.95 -72.67 -38.97
C SER A 2 23.35 -72.04 -37.69
N ILE A 3 23.92 -70.99 -37.07
CA ILE A 3 24.11 -69.56 -37.47
C ILE A 3 22.95 -68.65 -36.98
N HIS A 4 23.34 -67.62 -36.20
CA HIS A 4 22.73 -66.28 -35.93
C HIS A 4 21.48 -66.15 -35.01
N ARG A 5 21.48 -65.30 -33.94
CA ARG A 5 21.38 -63.80 -33.85
C ARG A 5 20.06 -63.29 -34.48
N ILE A 6 19.19 -62.42 -33.94
CA ILE A 6 19.26 -61.27 -32.99
C ILE A 6 17.83 -60.79 -32.61
N ARG A 7 17.68 -60.28 -31.37
CA ARG A 7 16.89 -59.16 -30.75
C ARG A 7 15.51 -58.67 -31.25
N GLY A 8 14.68 -58.30 -30.24
CA GLY A 8 13.90 -57.04 -30.15
C GLY A 8 12.49 -57.20 -29.52
N THR A 9 12.27 -56.97 -28.20
CA THR A 9 11.67 -55.74 -27.53
C THR A 9 10.25 -55.36 -28.03
N LEU A 10 9.19 -55.12 -27.23
CA LEU A 10 8.99 -54.36 -25.97
C LEU A 10 7.78 -54.94 -25.17
N LYS A 11 7.89 -55.14 -23.83
CA LYS A 11 7.33 -54.36 -22.69
C LYS A 11 5.78 -54.31 -22.60
N ALA A 12 5.14 -55.05 -21.67
CA ALA A 12 4.96 -54.80 -20.22
C ALA A 12 4.12 -53.54 -19.95
N GLY A 13 3.05 -53.51 -19.16
CA GLY A 13 2.47 -54.44 -18.19
C GLY A 13 1.70 -53.57 -17.19
N LEU A 14 0.37 -53.63 -17.21
CA LEU A 14 -0.52 -52.85 -16.33
C LEU A 14 -0.47 -53.45 -14.91
N ALA A 15 -0.08 -52.67 -13.91
CA ALA A 15 -0.29 -53.01 -12.51
C ALA A 15 -0.66 -51.74 -11.74
N PHE A 16 -1.82 -51.79 -11.09
CA PHE A 16 -2.28 -50.83 -10.11
C PHE A 16 -1.27 -50.75 -8.95
N ALA A 17 -0.78 -49.55 -8.66
CA ALA A 17 -0.16 -49.22 -7.38
C ALA A 17 -0.92 -48.03 -6.80
N ALA A 18 -1.42 -48.21 -5.58
CA ALA A 18 -2.00 -47.16 -4.77
C ALA A 18 -0.94 -46.06 -4.59
N GLY A 19 -1.16 -44.92 -5.25
CA GLY A 19 -0.37 -43.71 -5.07
C GLY A 19 -0.84 -43.03 -3.80
N ILE A 20 0.03 -43.10 -2.79
CA ILE A 20 0.02 -42.28 -1.58
C ILE A 20 -0.28 -40.84 -1.99
N SER A 21 -1.37 -40.28 -1.46
CA SER A 21 -1.53 -38.84 -1.38
C SER A 21 -0.34 -38.35 -0.57
N SER A 22 0.69 -37.82 -1.25
CA SER A 22 1.72 -37.04 -0.60
C SER A 22 1.01 -35.85 0.03
N ALA A 23 0.77 -35.97 1.34
CA ALA A 23 0.50 -34.84 2.19
C ALA A 23 1.54 -33.78 1.82
N VAL A 24 1.04 -32.60 1.47
CA VAL A 24 1.83 -31.37 1.46
C VAL A 24 2.59 -31.37 2.79
N CYS A 25 3.92 -31.31 2.71
CA CYS A 25 4.77 -31.25 3.88
C CYS A 25 4.39 -29.96 4.61
N GLN A 26 3.66 -30.07 5.72
CA GLN A 26 3.41 -28.96 6.64
C GLN A 26 4.76 -28.53 7.22
N SER A 27 5.28 -27.41 6.75
CA SER A 27 6.38 -26.66 7.34
C SER A 27 5.91 -25.85 8.54
N ASN A 28 5.18 -26.43 9.50
CA ASN A 28 4.87 -25.69 10.74
C ASN A 28 6.08 -25.75 11.68
N ASN A 29 7.20 -25.14 11.27
CA ASN A 29 8.36 -24.81 12.10
C ASN A 29 8.03 -23.63 13.04
N THR A 30 6.80 -23.60 13.57
CA THR A 30 6.35 -22.57 14.50
C THR A 30 7.12 -22.74 15.81
N ARG A 31 7.80 -21.68 16.23
CA ARG A 31 8.52 -21.59 17.51
C ARG A 31 7.74 -20.70 18.45
N ILE A 32 7.39 -21.24 19.62
CA ILE A 32 6.72 -20.51 20.69
C ILE A 32 7.77 -19.99 21.67
N PHE A 33 7.62 -18.75 22.10
CA PHE A 33 8.41 -18.09 23.12
C PHE A 33 7.45 -17.60 24.21
N GLU A 34 7.45 -18.30 25.34
CA GLU A 34 6.58 -17.99 26.49
C GLU A 34 6.99 -16.65 27.10
N ALA A 35 6.00 -15.80 27.42
CA ALA A 35 6.26 -14.45 27.90
C ALA A 35 6.88 -14.45 29.30
N GLU A 36 6.54 -15.41 30.15
CA GLU A 36 7.09 -15.56 31.49
C GLU A 36 8.57 -15.96 31.52
N ASP A 37 9.11 -16.46 30.41
CA ASP A 37 10.53 -16.79 30.24
C ASP A 37 11.33 -15.63 29.61
N ALA A 38 10.65 -14.56 29.19
CA ALA A 38 11.24 -13.40 28.54
C ALA A 38 11.80 -12.38 29.54
N VAL A 39 12.52 -11.37 29.03
CA VAL A 39 13.05 -10.29 29.87
C VAL A 39 11.94 -9.29 30.16
N LEU A 40 11.64 -9.09 31.45
CA LEU A 40 10.56 -8.21 31.92
C LEU A 40 11.11 -6.87 32.39
N SER A 41 10.47 -5.78 31.98
CA SER A 41 10.75 -4.42 32.44
C SER A 41 9.45 -3.73 32.81
N GLY A 42 9.24 -3.43 34.09
CA GLY A 42 8.00 -2.84 34.58
C GLY A 42 6.80 -3.80 34.67
N THR A 43 6.90 -4.98 34.05
CA THR A 43 5.87 -6.03 34.03
C THR A 43 6.17 -7.17 35.00
N GLU A 44 5.17 -8.02 35.26
CA GLU A 44 5.30 -9.19 36.14
C GLU A 44 4.59 -10.44 35.60
N VAL A 45 4.98 -11.61 36.13
CA VAL A 45 4.36 -12.90 35.79
C VAL A 45 3.18 -13.16 36.72
N ASP A 46 2.05 -13.59 36.16
CA ASP A 46 0.84 -13.98 36.90
C ASP A 46 0.29 -15.32 36.36
N THR A 47 -0.58 -15.96 37.15
CA THR A 47 -1.22 -17.25 36.89
C THR A 47 -2.71 -17.25 37.22
N ALA A 48 -3.30 -16.10 37.60
CA ALA A 48 -4.69 -16.01 38.01
C ALA A 48 -5.68 -16.33 36.87
N THR A 49 -5.39 -15.91 35.65
CA THR A 49 -6.22 -16.15 34.47
C THR A 49 -5.95 -17.53 33.90
N ALA A 50 -6.87 -18.47 34.06
CA ALA A 50 -6.69 -19.84 33.56
C ALA A 50 -6.56 -19.90 32.03
N GLY A 51 -5.87 -20.94 31.52
CA GLY A 51 -5.80 -21.24 30.09
C GLY A 51 -4.55 -20.72 29.35
N PHE A 52 -3.58 -20.16 30.07
CA PHE A 52 -2.25 -19.81 29.56
C PHE A 52 -1.44 -21.05 29.14
N SER A 53 -0.41 -20.85 28.33
CA SER A 53 0.62 -21.84 27.97
C SER A 53 1.78 -21.77 28.97
N GLY A 54 2.66 -22.77 28.97
CA GLY A 54 3.83 -22.73 29.85
C GLY A 54 3.48 -22.75 31.34
N THR A 55 4.05 -21.82 32.08
CA THR A 55 3.96 -21.71 33.55
C THR A 55 3.23 -20.46 34.04
N GLY A 56 2.94 -19.49 33.17
CA GLY A 56 2.19 -18.29 33.50
C GLY A 56 1.91 -17.42 32.28
N TYR A 57 1.75 -16.13 32.52
CA TYR A 57 1.68 -15.09 31.49
C TYR A 57 2.20 -13.78 32.07
N VAL A 58 2.47 -12.79 31.21
CA VAL A 58 2.93 -11.47 31.63
C VAL A 58 1.77 -10.47 31.69
N THR A 59 1.74 -9.69 32.76
CA THR A 59 0.81 -8.57 32.98
C THR A 59 1.56 -7.37 33.60
N GLY A 60 0.83 -6.34 34.04
CA GLY A 60 1.42 -5.15 34.66
C GLY A 60 1.91 -4.11 33.64
N PHE A 61 1.33 -4.08 32.44
CA PHE A 61 1.57 -3.00 31.47
C PHE A 61 0.77 -1.76 31.88
N GLU A 62 1.35 -0.89 32.72
CA GLU A 62 0.69 0.29 33.29
C GLU A 62 1.34 1.60 32.83
N ASP A 63 2.68 1.63 32.80
CA ASP A 63 3.50 2.75 32.34
C ASP A 63 3.90 2.56 30.86
N ALA A 64 4.15 3.68 30.16
CA ALA A 64 4.51 3.68 28.74
C ALA A 64 5.87 3.01 28.43
N THR A 65 6.69 2.75 29.45
CA THR A 65 7.99 2.07 29.33
C THR A 65 7.94 0.60 29.69
N ASP A 66 6.78 0.09 30.11
CA ASP A 66 6.64 -1.31 30.50
C ASP A 66 6.72 -2.18 29.25
N GLN A 67 7.48 -3.27 29.31
CA GLN A 67 7.69 -4.14 28.16
C GLN A 67 8.07 -5.56 28.55
N VAL A 68 7.77 -6.48 27.64
CA VAL A 68 8.34 -7.82 27.60
C VAL A 68 9.23 -7.95 26.37
N THR A 69 10.49 -8.36 26.57
CA THR A 69 11.52 -8.50 25.53
C THR A 69 11.85 -9.96 25.31
N PHE A 70 11.49 -10.47 24.13
CA PHE A 70 11.79 -11.82 23.69
C PHE A 70 13.15 -11.85 22.99
N GLU A 71 14.09 -12.63 23.53
CA GLU A 71 15.36 -12.91 22.86
C GLU A 71 15.18 -14.10 21.91
N VAL A 72 15.38 -13.87 20.61
CA VAL A 72 15.16 -14.88 19.57
C VAL A 72 16.42 -15.04 18.71
N THR A 73 16.61 -16.23 18.15
CA THR A 73 17.77 -16.54 17.29
C THR A 73 17.33 -17.02 15.92
N SER A 74 18.01 -16.55 14.86
CA SER A 74 17.84 -17.05 13.49
C SER A 74 19.18 -17.55 12.94
N GLU A 75 19.16 -18.62 12.14
CA GLU A 75 20.38 -19.17 11.52
C GLU A 75 20.87 -18.31 10.34
N SER A 76 19.94 -17.64 9.68
CA SER A 76 20.13 -16.79 8.51
C SER A 76 19.17 -15.60 8.56
N LEU A 77 19.37 -14.62 7.68
CA LEU A 77 18.36 -13.60 7.42
C LEU A 77 17.07 -14.30 6.95
N THR A 78 15.97 -14.18 7.71
CA THR A 78 14.74 -14.93 7.43
C THR A 78 13.52 -14.16 7.90
N LEU A 79 12.50 -14.09 7.04
CA LEU A 79 11.22 -13.48 7.35
C LEU A 79 10.35 -14.46 8.14
N TYR A 80 9.74 -14.00 9.23
CA TYR A 80 8.82 -14.78 10.03
C TYR A 80 7.48 -14.04 10.18
N ASP A 81 6.38 -14.77 10.06
CA ASP A 81 5.08 -14.34 10.53
C ASP A 81 5.06 -14.44 12.05
N ILE A 82 4.68 -13.36 12.73
CA ILE A 82 4.53 -13.33 14.19
C ILE A 82 3.07 -13.38 14.58
N SER A 83 2.76 -14.22 15.56
CA SER A 83 1.46 -14.27 16.23
C SER A 83 1.63 -13.99 17.72
N ILE A 84 0.74 -13.19 18.30
CA ILE A 84 0.74 -12.87 19.73
C ILE A 84 -0.46 -13.54 20.36
N ARG A 85 -0.24 -14.38 21.38
CA ARG A 85 -1.32 -14.90 22.22
C ARG A 85 -1.53 -13.98 23.41
N TYR A 86 -2.75 -13.46 23.55
CA TYR A 86 -3.07 -12.40 24.49
C TYR A 86 -4.46 -12.59 25.09
N ALA A 87 -4.78 -11.83 26.14
CA ALA A 87 -6.14 -11.67 26.62
C ALA A 87 -6.46 -10.18 26.87
N GLY A 88 -7.47 -9.67 26.15
CA GLY A 88 -7.95 -8.29 26.20
C GLY A 88 -9.06 -8.08 27.23
N VAL A 89 -8.84 -8.52 28.47
CA VAL A 89 -9.88 -8.54 29.54
C VAL A 89 -10.32 -7.16 30.03
N TYR A 90 -9.63 -6.10 29.59
CA TYR A 90 -9.90 -4.71 29.97
C TYR A 90 -10.52 -3.89 28.82
N GLY A 91 -11.12 -4.56 27.83
CA GLY A 91 -11.60 -3.96 26.57
C GLY A 91 -10.49 -3.88 25.52
N GLU A 92 -10.81 -3.41 24.30
CA GLU A 92 -9.83 -3.30 23.22
C GLU A 92 -8.61 -2.46 23.64
N LYS A 93 -7.40 -2.94 23.32
CA LYS A 93 -6.12 -2.28 23.60
C LYS A 93 -5.20 -2.32 22.40
N ARG A 94 -4.07 -1.65 22.54
CA ARG A 94 -2.98 -1.61 21.56
C ARG A 94 -1.66 -1.86 22.27
N THR A 95 -0.81 -2.65 21.64
CA THR A 95 0.59 -2.86 22.04
C THR A 95 1.50 -2.43 20.90
N THR A 96 2.72 -2.01 21.21
CA THR A 96 3.73 -1.69 20.19
C THR A 96 4.74 -2.83 20.09
N LEU A 97 4.87 -3.41 18.90
CA LEU A 97 5.91 -4.37 18.56
C LEU A 97 7.16 -3.60 18.08
N VAL A 98 8.32 -3.93 18.64
CA VAL A 98 9.62 -3.37 18.23
C VAL A 98 10.58 -4.50 17.89
N LEU A 99 11.22 -4.44 16.73
CA LEU A 99 12.25 -5.40 16.32
C LEU A 99 13.63 -4.75 16.45
N ASN A 100 14.54 -5.37 17.23
CA ASN A 100 15.93 -4.94 17.40
C ASN A 100 16.10 -3.44 17.78
N GLY A 101 15.13 -2.88 18.52
CA GLY A 101 15.11 -1.45 18.88
C GLY A 101 14.90 -0.49 17.70
N GLY A 102 14.51 -1.01 16.53
CA GLY A 102 14.29 -0.25 15.31
C GLY A 102 12.83 0.15 15.10
N SER A 103 12.33 -0.04 13.88
CA SER A 103 10.96 0.32 13.49
C SER A 103 9.91 -0.36 14.37
N THR A 104 8.82 0.36 14.60
CA THR A 104 7.72 -0.08 15.46
C THR A 104 6.46 -0.37 14.66
N SER A 105 5.68 -1.35 15.11
CA SER A 105 4.37 -1.70 14.54
C SER A 105 3.33 -1.75 15.65
N GLU A 106 2.18 -1.13 15.44
CA GLU A 106 1.08 -1.21 16.40
C GLU A 106 0.24 -2.46 16.14
N VAL A 107 -0.09 -3.19 17.20
CA VAL A 107 -0.96 -4.37 17.14
C VAL A 107 -2.21 -4.14 17.98
N ILE A 108 -3.39 -4.27 17.36
CA ILE A 108 -4.68 -4.15 18.03
C ILE A 108 -5.01 -5.47 18.74
N LEU A 109 -5.30 -5.37 20.03
CA LEU A 109 -5.70 -6.46 20.90
C LEU A 109 -7.21 -6.32 21.16
N ALA A 110 -8.03 -7.10 20.46
CA ALA A 110 -9.48 -7.05 20.58
C ALA A 110 -9.94 -7.41 22.01
N GLU A 111 -11.08 -6.86 22.41
CA GLU A 111 -11.67 -7.21 23.70
C GLU A 111 -12.06 -8.68 23.77
N GLY A 112 -11.91 -9.29 24.95
CA GLY A 112 -12.35 -10.65 25.18
C GLY A 112 -12.04 -11.18 26.57
N ASP A 113 -12.90 -12.08 27.04
CA ASP A 113 -12.78 -12.72 28.36
C ASP A 113 -11.89 -13.98 28.35
N THR A 114 -11.34 -14.33 27.18
CA THR A 114 -10.54 -15.54 26.96
C THR A 114 -9.29 -15.24 26.16
N TRP A 115 -8.30 -16.12 26.25
CA TRP A 115 -7.11 -16.08 25.40
C TRP A 115 -7.47 -16.15 23.91
N ALA A 116 -6.93 -15.22 23.15
CA ALA A 116 -7.03 -15.15 21.70
C ALA A 116 -5.63 -15.04 21.09
N THR A 117 -5.54 -15.22 19.77
CA THR A 117 -4.32 -14.99 19.02
C THR A 117 -4.58 -13.91 17.97
N VAL A 118 -3.65 -12.98 17.84
CA VAL A 118 -3.66 -11.95 16.80
C VAL A 118 -2.39 -12.05 15.98
N ALA A 119 -2.48 -11.77 14.67
CA ALA A 119 -1.31 -11.61 13.83
C ALA A 119 -0.61 -10.28 14.18
N GLY A 120 0.68 -10.34 14.49
CA GLY A 120 1.52 -9.16 14.73
C GLY A 120 2.24 -8.66 13.48
N GLY A 121 1.92 -9.21 12.30
CA GLY A 121 2.58 -8.94 11.04
C GLY A 121 3.78 -9.85 10.77
N GLN A 122 4.81 -9.29 10.16
CA GLN A 122 6.03 -10.00 9.77
C GLN A 122 7.26 -9.33 10.39
N VAL A 123 8.25 -10.13 10.77
CA VAL A 123 9.54 -9.67 11.30
C VAL A 123 10.69 -10.33 10.53
N LEU A 124 11.62 -9.53 10.04
CA LEU A 124 12.83 -10.01 9.37
C LEU A 124 13.95 -10.20 10.40
N LEU A 125 14.23 -11.44 10.78
CA LEU A 125 15.27 -11.73 11.75
C LEU A 125 16.63 -11.83 11.08
N GLU A 126 17.60 -11.08 11.59
CA GLU A 126 19.02 -11.17 11.21
C GLU A 126 19.63 -12.50 11.66
N ALA A 127 20.71 -12.92 11.00
CA ALA A 127 21.47 -14.08 11.45
C ALA A 127 22.06 -13.83 12.85
N GLY A 128 21.84 -14.74 13.79
CA GLY A 128 22.24 -14.61 15.19
C GLY A 128 21.11 -14.13 16.09
N ASN A 129 21.46 -13.29 17.07
CA ASN A 129 20.53 -12.84 18.11
C ASN A 129 19.72 -11.63 17.64
N ASN A 130 18.43 -11.66 17.94
CA ASN A 130 17.49 -10.58 17.71
C ASN A 130 16.64 -10.36 18.97
N THR A 131 16.04 -9.19 19.11
CA THR A 131 15.03 -8.90 20.14
C THR A 131 13.71 -8.53 19.51
N ILE A 132 12.62 -9.06 20.07
CA ILE A 132 11.25 -8.63 19.77
C ILE A 132 10.67 -8.11 21.07
N ASP A 133 10.33 -6.83 21.11
CA ASP A 133 9.73 -6.19 22.28
C ASP A 133 8.23 -6.00 22.04
N LEU A 134 7.42 -6.36 23.03
CA LEU A 134 6.04 -5.87 23.14
C LEU A 134 6.02 -4.80 24.22
N VAL A 135 6.00 -3.55 23.79
CA VAL A 135 6.02 -2.35 24.62
C VAL A 135 4.59 -1.88 24.89
N SER A 136 4.36 -1.46 26.14
CA SER A 136 3.13 -0.83 26.60
C SER A 136 2.78 0.36 25.71
N ASN A 137 1.60 0.28 25.09
CA ASN A 137 1.01 1.41 24.37
C ASN A 137 -0.24 1.87 25.13
N TRP A 138 -1.40 1.25 24.93
CA TRP A 138 -2.57 1.54 25.77
C TRP A 138 -2.49 0.85 27.15
N GLY A 139 -1.56 -0.11 27.32
CA GLY A 139 -1.40 -0.93 28.51
C GLY A 139 -2.63 -1.81 28.80
N TRP A 140 -2.70 -2.38 30.00
CA TRP A 140 -3.86 -3.13 30.51
C TRP A 140 -4.28 -4.31 29.61
N TYR A 141 -3.36 -5.26 29.42
CA TYR A 141 -3.60 -6.53 28.73
C TYR A 141 -2.70 -7.63 29.31
N LEU A 142 -2.97 -8.88 28.93
CA LEU A 142 -2.17 -10.04 29.31
C LEU A 142 -1.51 -10.61 28.06
N ILE A 143 -0.22 -10.95 28.13
CA ILE A 143 0.53 -11.60 27.06
C ILE A 143 0.97 -12.98 27.53
N ASP A 144 0.58 -14.02 26.80
CA ASP A 144 0.94 -15.41 27.08
C ASP A 144 2.24 -15.79 26.37
N TYR A 145 2.27 -15.66 25.05
CA TYR A 145 3.47 -15.95 24.25
C TYR A 145 3.47 -15.19 22.93
N ILE A 146 4.64 -15.19 22.27
CA ILE A 146 4.73 -14.98 20.83
C ILE A 146 5.05 -16.29 20.12
N ALA A 147 4.52 -16.45 18.91
CA ALA A 147 4.83 -17.56 18.03
C ALA A 147 5.40 -17.03 16.72
N LEU A 148 6.56 -17.55 16.32
CA LEU A 148 7.23 -17.22 15.06
C LEU A 148 7.14 -18.40 14.11
N THR A 149 6.61 -18.19 12.92
CA THR A 149 6.57 -19.18 11.84
C THR A 149 7.32 -18.60 10.65
N PRO A 150 8.29 -19.30 10.05
CA PRO A 150 8.92 -18.83 8.82
C PRO A 150 7.87 -18.47 7.79
N SER A 151 7.92 -17.27 7.22
CA SER A 151 6.97 -16.83 6.22
C SER A 151 7.11 -17.71 4.97
N GLU A 152 5.97 -18.17 4.46
CA GLU A 152 5.95 -18.91 3.20
C GLU A 152 6.31 -17.95 2.05
N PRO A 153 7.18 -18.36 1.11
CA PRO A 153 7.48 -17.53 -0.05
C PRO A 153 6.19 -17.17 -0.80
N ARG A 154 6.03 -15.89 -1.11
CA ARG A 154 4.91 -15.40 -1.91
C ARG A 154 4.78 -16.19 -3.22
N ALA A 155 3.56 -16.67 -3.50
CA ALA A 155 3.25 -17.31 -4.78
C ALA A 155 3.33 -16.28 -5.93
N PRO A 156 3.54 -16.72 -7.18
CA PRO A 156 3.45 -15.81 -8.32
C PRO A 156 2.10 -15.11 -8.38
N HIS A 157 2.12 -13.79 -8.57
CA HIS A 157 0.91 -12.97 -8.63
C HIS A 157 -0.06 -13.39 -9.74
N ASP A 158 -1.36 -13.41 -9.45
CA ASP A 158 -2.42 -13.82 -10.38
C ASP A 158 -3.18 -12.61 -10.97
N ILE A 159 -2.40 -11.65 -11.50
CA ILE A 159 -2.89 -10.36 -11.99
C ILE A 159 -3.82 -10.52 -13.21
N THR A 160 -4.98 -9.86 -13.16
CA THR A 160 -5.88 -9.77 -14.31
C THR A 160 -5.28 -8.89 -15.41
N THR A 161 -5.41 -9.29 -16.67
CA THR A 161 -5.04 -8.44 -17.81
C THR A 161 -6.24 -7.68 -18.39
N ILE A 162 -7.40 -7.73 -17.71
CA ILE A 162 -8.62 -7.04 -18.13
C ILE A 162 -8.68 -5.70 -17.41
N LEU A 163 -8.57 -4.62 -18.18
CA LEU A 163 -8.76 -3.25 -17.68
C LEU A 163 -10.24 -2.97 -17.39
N ALA A 164 -10.48 -2.09 -16.44
CA ALA A 164 -11.78 -1.61 -16.01
C ALA A 164 -12.54 -0.94 -17.16
N ASP A 165 -11.83 -0.15 -17.98
CA ASP A 165 -12.35 0.37 -19.24
C ASP A 165 -12.18 -0.67 -20.37
N PRO A 166 -13.27 -1.28 -20.88
CA PRO A 166 -13.19 -2.23 -21.99
C PRO A 166 -12.84 -1.57 -23.34
N ALA A 167 -12.86 -0.23 -23.41
CA ALA A 167 -12.48 0.56 -24.57
C ALA A 167 -11.12 1.26 -24.39
N ALA A 168 -10.33 0.89 -23.37
CA ALA A 168 -8.99 1.41 -23.14
C ALA A 168 -8.13 1.40 -24.41
N ASP A 169 -7.35 2.45 -24.62
CA ASP A 169 -6.54 2.60 -25.82
C ASP A 169 -5.27 1.73 -25.81
N ASP A 170 -4.62 1.63 -26.96
CA ASP A 170 -3.42 0.80 -27.14
C ASP A 170 -2.27 1.21 -26.21
N ASN A 171 -2.15 2.50 -25.85
CA ASN A 171 -1.08 2.97 -24.97
C ASN A 171 -1.37 2.65 -23.50
N ALA A 172 -2.63 2.73 -23.07
CA ALA A 172 -3.06 2.31 -21.74
C ALA A 172 -2.85 0.80 -21.56
N HIS A 173 -3.21 -0.01 -22.56
CA HIS A 173 -2.90 -1.44 -22.58
C HIS A 173 -1.40 -1.70 -22.55
N ALA A 174 -0.60 -1.02 -23.38
CA ALA A 174 0.85 -1.21 -23.40
C ALA A 174 1.52 -0.83 -22.07
N LEU A 175 1.06 0.25 -21.43
CA LEU A 175 1.52 0.63 -20.10
C LEU A 175 1.16 -0.43 -19.05
N TYR A 176 -0.08 -0.89 -19.03
CA TYR A 176 -0.52 -1.91 -18.08
C TYR A 176 0.23 -3.22 -18.27
N ASP A 177 0.38 -3.70 -19.51
CA ASP A 177 1.15 -4.91 -19.84
C ASP A 177 2.61 -4.80 -19.39
N TYR A 178 3.22 -3.62 -19.56
CA TYR A 178 4.56 -3.34 -19.06
C TYR A 178 4.62 -3.45 -17.53
N LEU A 179 3.70 -2.81 -16.81
CA LEU A 179 3.62 -2.87 -15.35
C LEU A 179 3.44 -4.31 -14.84
N VAL A 180 2.55 -5.10 -15.48
CA VAL A 180 2.38 -6.52 -15.17
C VAL A 180 3.67 -7.31 -15.41
N SER A 181 4.41 -7.00 -16.49
CA SER A 181 5.64 -7.74 -16.83
C SER A 181 6.77 -7.58 -15.82
N ILE A 182 6.78 -6.48 -15.06
CA ILE A 182 7.80 -6.18 -14.04
C ILE A 182 7.33 -6.47 -12.61
N TYR A 183 6.03 -6.68 -12.39
CA TYR A 183 5.44 -6.90 -11.07
C TYR A 183 6.01 -8.15 -10.40
N GLY A 184 6.37 -8.07 -9.12
CA GLY A 184 7.07 -9.15 -8.41
C GLY A 184 8.58 -9.26 -8.71
N GLN A 185 9.12 -8.45 -9.63
CA GLN A 185 10.53 -8.55 -10.05
C GLN A 185 11.29 -7.23 -9.90
N ASN A 186 10.63 -6.10 -10.17
CA ASN A 186 11.22 -4.77 -10.06
C ASN A 186 10.18 -3.78 -9.53
N ILE A 187 10.68 -2.68 -8.99
CA ILE A 187 9.89 -1.53 -8.58
C ILE A 187 10.32 -0.31 -9.42
N LEU A 188 9.35 0.44 -9.95
CA LEU A 188 9.67 1.71 -10.61
C LEU A 188 9.85 2.82 -9.58
N SER A 189 10.89 3.64 -9.77
CA SER A 189 11.06 4.86 -8.99
C SER A 189 10.10 5.94 -9.49
N GLY A 190 9.51 6.67 -8.56
CA GLY A 190 8.60 7.75 -8.88
C GLY A 190 8.79 8.96 -7.97
N GLN A 191 8.30 10.10 -8.45
CA GLN A 191 8.41 11.38 -7.76
C GLN A 191 7.21 12.26 -8.04
N GLN A 192 6.67 12.90 -7.01
CA GLN A 192 5.71 13.99 -7.16
C GLN A 192 6.41 15.24 -7.71
N ASP A 193 5.81 15.84 -8.73
CA ASP A 193 6.24 17.01 -9.51
C ASP A 193 7.52 16.82 -10.35
N LEU A 194 7.48 17.31 -11.59
CA LEU A 194 8.61 17.24 -12.52
C LEU A 194 9.86 17.96 -12.00
N ALA A 195 9.68 19.09 -11.31
CA ALA A 195 10.79 19.85 -10.74
C ALA A 195 11.58 19.04 -9.69
N TYR A 196 10.91 18.20 -8.90
CA TYR A 196 11.59 17.33 -7.95
C TYR A 196 12.20 16.11 -8.64
N ALA A 197 11.60 15.60 -9.72
CA ALA A 197 12.24 14.56 -10.53
C ALA A 197 13.54 15.05 -11.19
N ASP A 198 13.56 16.30 -11.64
CA ASP A 198 14.77 16.97 -12.13
C ASP A 198 15.78 17.16 -10.98
N TRP A 199 15.35 17.55 -9.78
CA TRP A 199 16.21 17.61 -8.59
C TRP A 199 16.86 16.26 -8.26
N VAL A 200 16.09 15.16 -8.29
CA VAL A 200 16.62 13.80 -8.09
C VAL A 200 17.66 13.48 -9.16
N THR A 201 17.40 13.83 -10.42
CA THR A 201 18.36 13.64 -11.52
C THR A 201 19.66 14.40 -11.27
N GLU A 202 19.58 15.65 -10.84
CA GLU A 202 20.75 16.50 -10.58
C GLU A 202 21.59 16.02 -9.39
N ASN A 203 20.95 15.50 -8.34
CA ASN A 203 21.63 15.12 -7.10
C ASN A 203 22.06 13.65 -7.05
N ILE A 204 21.31 12.76 -7.71
CA ILE A 204 21.52 11.30 -7.66
C ILE A 204 22.06 10.76 -9.00
N GLY A 205 21.90 11.49 -10.10
CA GLY A 205 22.33 11.07 -11.44
C GLY A 205 21.41 10.04 -12.11
N LYS A 206 20.21 9.84 -11.55
CA LYS A 206 19.15 8.96 -12.06
C LYS A 206 17.83 9.72 -12.06
N THR A 207 17.02 9.51 -13.10
CA THR A 207 15.70 10.14 -13.24
C THR A 207 14.61 9.17 -12.82
N PRO A 208 13.64 9.59 -11.98
CA PRO A 208 12.45 8.80 -11.67
C PRO A 208 11.73 8.35 -12.95
N ALA A 209 11.33 7.08 -13.01
CA ALA A 209 10.58 6.54 -14.15
C ALA A 209 9.15 7.08 -14.20
N VAL A 210 8.51 7.22 -13.03
CA VAL A 210 7.16 7.76 -12.86
C VAL A 210 7.23 9.20 -12.37
N VAL A 211 6.51 10.12 -13.01
CA VAL A 211 6.25 11.46 -12.44
C VAL A 211 4.76 11.61 -12.20
N SER A 212 4.42 11.96 -10.96
CA SER A 212 3.07 12.31 -10.56
C SER A 212 2.86 13.82 -10.71
N VAL A 213 1.76 14.23 -11.34
CA VAL A 213 1.33 15.64 -11.45
C VAL A 213 -0.08 15.81 -10.93
N ASP A 214 -0.44 17.02 -10.52
CA ASP A 214 -1.74 17.30 -9.91
C ASP A 214 -2.63 18.19 -10.79
N LEU A 215 -3.91 17.85 -10.90
CA LEU A 215 -4.91 18.67 -11.58
C LEU A 215 -5.56 19.74 -10.67
N MET A 216 -5.09 19.87 -9.43
CA MET A 216 -5.61 20.80 -8.41
C MET A 216 -5.94 22.19 -8.95
N ASP A 217 -4.98 22.85 -9.61
CA ASP A 217 -5.11 24.21 -10.15
C ASP A 217 -6.07 24.33 -11.36
N TYR A 218 -6.52 23.20 -11.95
CA TYR A 218 -7.58 23.20 -12.97
C TYR A 218 -8.99 23.11 -12.38
N SER A 219 -9.13 22.91 -11.06
CA SER A 219 -10.43 22.94 -10.39
C SER A 219 -11.09 24.30 -10.61
N PRO A 220 -12.32 24.39 -11.17
CA PRO A 220 -12.93 25.67 -11.49
C PRO A 220 -13.04 26.63 -10.31
N SER A 221 -13.26 26.12 -9.09
CA SER A 221 -13.29 26.94 -7.88
C SER A 221 -11.94 27.63 -7.60
N ARG A 222 -10.79 27.00 -7.89
CA ARG A 222 -9.47 27.65 -7.77
C ARG A 222 -9.21 28.60 -8.92
N VAL A 223 -9.57 28.23 -10.15
CA VAL A 223 -9.49 29.09 -11.35
C VAL A 223 -10.25 30.42 -11.15
N GLU A 224 -11.35 30.41 -10.40
CA GLU A 224 -12.11 31.62 -10.06
C GLU A 224 -11.35 32.58 -9.13
N PHE A 225 -10.48 32.07 -8.25
CA PHE A 225 -9.70 32.87 -7.30
C PHE A 225 -8.27 33.20 -7.76
N GLN A 226 -7.64 32.29 -8.52
CA GLN A 226 -6.27 32.47 -8.97
C GLN A 226 -6.20 33.23 -10.30
N GLY A 227 -5.14 34.01 -10.48
CA GLY A 227 -4.83 34.68 -11.76
C GLY A 227 -3.88 33.88 -12.66
N ASP A 228 -3.32 32.78 -12.15
CA ASP A 228 -2.24 32.03 -12.82
C ASP A 228 -2.77 30.83 -13.61
N ILE A 229 -2.05 30.52 -14.69
CA ILE A 229 -2.33 29.40 -15.59
C ILE A 229 -1.58 28.17 -15.07
N ALA A 230 -2.32 27.12 -14.73
CA ALA A 230 -1.75 25.83 -14.35
C ALA A 230 -0.95 25.20 -15.52
N THR A 231 0.23 24.65 -15.21
CA THR A 231 1.16 24.06 -16.20
C THR A 231 1.36 22.56 -16.05
N THR A 232 0.58 21.89 -15.20
CA THR A 232 0.84 20.48 -14.84
C THR A 232 0.60 19.51 -16.00
N ILE A 233 -0.24 19.87 -16.98
CA ILE A 233 -0.36 19.09 -18.23
C ILE A 233 0.90 19.22 -19.09
N GLU A 234 1.51 20.40 -19.16
CA GLU A 234 2.78 20.60 -19.86
C GLU A 234 3.91 19.77 -19.23
N ASP A 235 3.94 19.67 -17.89
CA ASP A 235 4.92 18.85 -17.18
C ASP A 235 4.73 17.35 -17.45
N ALA A 236 3.48 16.87 -17.46
CA ALA A 236 3.16 15.49 -17.85
C ALA A 236 3.60 15.18 -19.29
N LEU A 237 3.31 16.08 -20.24
CA LEU A 237 3.74 15.94 -21.63
C LEU A 237 5.27 15.92 -21.75
N ALA A 238 5.96 16.79 -21.02
CA ALA A 238 7.42 16.87 -21.02
C ALA A 238 8.06 15.59 -20.47
N HIS A 239 7.51 15.01 -19.39
CA HIS A 239 8.02 13.74 -18.86
C HIS A 239 7.76 12.57 -19.82
N HIS A 240 6.57 12.52 -20.43
CA HIS A 240 6.26 11.51 -21.43
C HIS A 240 7.17 11.60 -22.67
N GLU A 241 7.48 12.81 -23.16
CA GLU A 241 8.43 13.02 -24.26
C GLU A 241 9.84 12.48 -23.94
N ARG A 242 10.22 12.48 -22.65
CA ARG A 242 11.47 11.87 -22.16
C ARG A 242 11.40 10.35 -22.03
N GLY A 243 10.28 9.72 -22.38
CA GLY A 243 10.03 8.29 -22.25
C GLY A 243 9.55 7.87 -20.86
N GLY A 244 9.12 8.82 -20.03
CA GLY A 244 8.64 8.59 -18.68
C GLY A 244 7.17 8.17 -18.62
N ILE A 245 6.79 7.58 -17.49
CA ILE A 245 5.41 7.21 -17.16
C ILE A 245 4.76 8.34 -16.36
N VAL A 246 3.51 8.68 -16.71
CA VAL A 246 2.77 9.78 -16.07
C VAL A 246 1.72 9.22 -15.12
N SER A 247 1.74 9.72 -13.89
CA SER A 247 0.68 9.56 -12.90
C SER A 247 0.00 10.90 -12.66
N VAL A 248 -1.32 10.88 -12.46
CA VAL A 248 -2.12 12.09 -12.28
C VAL A 248 -3.05 11.90 -11.09
N LEU A 249 -2.88 12.75 -10.08
CA LEU A 249 -3.81 12.89 -8.96
C LEU A 249 -4.63 14.17 -9.11
N TRP A 250 -5.63 14.34 -8.25
CA TRP A 250 -6.43 15.55 -8.23
C TRP A 250 -6.82 15.93 -6.80
N HIS A 251 -6.14 16.92 -6.23
CA HIS A 251 -6.66 17.64 -5.07
C HIS A 251 -7.85 18.49 -5.49
N TRP A 252 -9.03 17.87 -5.49
CA TRP A 252 -10.26 18.51 -5.98
C TRP A 252 -10.70 19.58 -5.00
N ASN A 253 -10.50 20.85 -5.34
CA ASN A 253 -10.99 21.96 -4.53
C ASN A 253 -12.51 22.06 -4.66
N ALA A 254 -13.24 22.05 -3.54
CA ALA A 254 -14.69 21.92 -3.55
C ALA A 254 -15.36 22.96 -4.49
N PRO A 255 -16.38 22.57 -5.28
CA PRO A 255 -17.00 23.45 -6.28
C PRO A 255 -17.67 24.69 -5.67
N THR A 256 -18.09 24.59 -4.41
CA THR A 256 -18.74 25.64 -3.63
C THR A 256 -18.55 25.33 -2.13
N GLY A 257 -19.08 26.18 -1.25
CA GLY A 257 -19.01 25.97 0.21
C GLY A 257 -17.68 26.34 0.87
N LEU A 258 -16.74 26.92 0.11
CA LEU A 258 -15.44 27.35 0.62
C LEU A 258 -15.61 28.43 1.69
N TYR A 259 -15.00 28.21 2.87
CA TYR A 259 -15.04 29.20 3.95
C TYR A 259 -14.25 30.45 3.60
N ASN A 260 -13.05 30.27 3.01
CA ASN A 260 -12.16 31.34 2.58
C ASN A 260 -11.90 32.37 3.69
N THR A 261 -11.44 31.88 4.84
CA THR A 261 -11.00 32.69 5.98
C THR A 261 -9.47 32.76 6.03
N ASP A 262 -8.91 33.51 6.99
CA ASP A 262 -7.46 33.56 7.18
C ASP A 262 -6.90 32.20 7.65
N GLU A 263 -7.69 31.47 8.45
CA GLU A 263 -7.36 30.11 8.91
C GLU A 263 -7.61 29.05 7.83
N GLU A 264 -8.70 29.19 7.06
CA GLU A 264 -9.13 28.25 6.01
C GLU A 264 -9.25 28.95 4.66
N PRO A 265 -8.11 29.30 4.05
CA PRO A 265 -8.10 30.06 2.81
C PRO A 265 -8.65 29.24 1.64
N TRP A 266 -9.20 29.90 0.62
CA TRP A 266 -9.82 29.21 -0.54
C TRP A 266 -8.94 28.12 -1.20
N TRP A 267 -7.61 28.26 -1.10
CA TRP A 267 -6.65 27.33 -1.70
C TRP A 267 -6.49 26.02 -0.92
N SER A 268 -6.99 25.92 0.32
CA SER A 268 -7.09 24.67 1.11
C SER A 268 -8.42 23.94 0.89
N GLY A 269 -9.26 24.42 -0.03
CA GLY A 269 -10.64 24.00 -0.24
C GLY A 269 -10.90 22.55 -0.68
N PHE A 270 -9.85 21.74 -0.82
CA PHE A 270 -9.96 20.29 -0.95
C PHE A 270 -10.13 19.59 0.42
N TYR A 271 -9.69 20.22 1.51
CA TYR A 271 -9.89 19.70 2.85
C TYR A 271 -11.33 19.89 3.33
N THR A 272 -11.81 18.92 4.10
CA THR A 272 -13.08 18.93 4.82
C THR A 272 -13.18 20.12 5.79
N GLU A 273 -12.08 20.52 6.41
CA GLU A 273 -12.06 21.66 7.33
C GLU A 273 -12.20 23.02 6.64
N ALA A 274 -11.99 23.09 5.31
CA ALA A 274 -12.02 24.33 4.54
C ALA A 274 -13.33 24.57 3.76
N THR A 275 -14.30 23.66 3.87
CA THR A 275 -15.58 23.75 3.14
C THR A 275 -16.75 23.12 3.89
N ASP A 276 -17.96 23.66 3.70
CA ASP A 276 -19.21 23.01 4.14
C ASP A 276 -19.82 22.09 3.07
N PHE A 277 -19.11 21.87 1.95
CA PHE A 277 -19.60 21.07 0.84
C PHE A 277 -19.94 19.63 1.26
N ASN A 278 -21.19 19.24 1.03
CA ASN A 278 -21.70 17.93 1.41
C ASN A 278 -21.97 17.07 0.17
N ILE A 279 -21.05 16.14 -0.12
CA ILE A 279 -21.16 15.29 -1.31
C ILE A 279 -22.37 14.35 -1.24
N ALA A 280 -22.76 13.87 -0.06
CA ALA A 280 -23.93 13.01 0.09
C ALA A 280 -25.22 13.72 -0.34
N THR A 281 -25.37 15.00 0.03
CA THR A 281 -26.50 15.84 -0.40
C THR A 281 -26.44 16.12 -1.89
N ALA A 282 -25.25 16.44 -2.43
CA ALA A 282 -25.08 16.68 -3.85
C ALA A 282 -25.49 15.45 -4.68
N LEU A 283 -25.08 14.24 -4.28
CA LEU A 283 -25.39 12.99 -4.98
C LEU A 283 -26.82 12.45 -4.74
N ALA A 284 -27.53 12.94 -3.73
CA ALA A 284 -28.89 12.48 -3.42
C ALA A 284 -29.94 12.96 -4.44
N ASP A 285 -29.68 14.07 -5.14
CA ASP A 285 -30.57 14.64 -6.16
C ASP A 285 -29.77 15.20 -7.34
N THR A 286 -29.75 14.48 -8.45
CA THR A 286 -28.95 14.88 -9.63
C THR A 286 -29.46 16.15 -10.34
N THR A 287 -30.59 16.72 -9.89
CA THR A 287 -31.13 17.98 -10.43
C THR A 287 -30.71 19.21 -9.62
N ASN A 288 -30.04 19.02 -8.47
CA ASN A 288 -29.64 20.13 -7.62
C ASN A 288 -28.40 20.89 -8.16
N ALA A 289 -28.22 22.12 -7.68
CA ALA A 289 -27.14 22.99 -8.14
C ALA A 289 -25.75 22.45 -7.77
N ASN A 290 -25.60 21.82 -6.60
CA ASN A 290 -24.32 21.24 -6.16
C ASN A 290 -23.89 20.09 -7.09
N TYR A 291 -24.81 19.19 -7.47
CA TYR A 291 -24.56 18.14 -8.45
C TYR A 291 -24.14 18.73 -9.80
N THR A 292 -24.83 19.78 -10.25
CA THR A 292 -24.49 20.48 -11.50
C THR A 292 -23.05 21.02 -11.46
N LEU A 293 -22.60 21.55 -10.32
CA LEU A 293 -21.23 22.02 -10.14
C LEU A 293 -20.21 20.87 -10.04
N VAL A 294 -20.56 19.75 -9.43
CA VAL A 294 -19.74 18.53 -9.45
C VAL A 294 -19.48 18.09 -10.89
N ILE A 295 -20.52 18.02 -11.73
CA ILE A 295 -20.37 17.68 -13.16
C ILE A 295 -19.53 18.73 -13.89
N ARG A 296 -19.73 20.04 -13.63
CA ARG A 296 -18.91 21.12 -14.21
C ARG A 296 -17.42 20.87 -13.97
N ASP A 297 -17.06 20.55 -12.72
CA ASP A 297 -15.67 20.35 -12.34
C ASP A 297 -15.09 19.10 -13.02
N ILE A 298 -15.84 17.99 -13.06
CA ILE A 298 -15.43 16.78 -13.79
C ILE A 298 -15.22 17.08 -15.28
N ASP A 299 -16.11 17.83 -15.91
CA ASP A 299 -16.01 18.19 -17.33
C ASP A 299 -14.81 19.11 -17.61
N ALA A 300 -14.46 19.99 -16.66
CA ALA A 300 -13.26 20.83 -16.74
C ALA A 300 -11.97 20.00 -16.67
N ILE A 301 -11.93 19.00 -15.78
CA ILE A 301 -10.83 18.03 -15.68
C ILE A 301 -10.76 17.13 -16.91
N ALA A 302 -11.91 16.69 -17.43
CA ALA A 302 -12.00 15.90 -18.66
C ALA A 302 -11.34 16.63 -19.84
N THR A 303 -11.44 17.96 -19.88
CA THR A 303 -10.76 18.77 -20.91
C THR A 303 -9.24 18.62 -20.82
N GLN A 304 -8.67 18.54 -19.63
CA GLN A 304 -7.22 18.38 -19.45
C GLN A 304 -6.76 16.96 -19.74
N LEU A 305 -7.49 15.94 -19.25
CA LEU A 305 -7.20 14.53 -19.54
C LEU A 305 -7.31 14.23 -21.05
N LYS A 306 -8.23 14.88 -21.76
CA LYS A 306 -8.31 14.80 -23.24
C LYS A 306 -7.07 15.35 -23.93
N ARG A 307 -6.42 16.37 -23.40
CA ARG A 307 -5.15 16.87 -23.97
C ARG A 307 -4.05 15.82 -23.89
N LEU A 308 -4.02 15.03 -22.81
CA LEU A 308 -3.11 13.89 -22.67
C LEU A 308 -3.48 12.76 -23.63
N GLN A 309 -4.77 12.42 -23.75
CA GLN A 309 -5.25 11.43 -24.72
C GLN A 309 -4.91 11.81 -26.17
N ASP A 310 -5.18 13.06 -26.56
CA ASP A 310 -4.90 13.56 -27.90
C ASP A 310 -3.39 13.55 -28.21
N ALA A 311 -2.56 13.65 -27.17
CA ALA A 311 -1.11 13.49 -27.25
C ALA A 311 -0.63 12.04 -27.10
N SER A 312 -1.55 11.06 -27.05
CA SER A 312 -1.26 9.63 -26.90
C SER A 312 -0.51 9.26 -25.62
N VAL A 313 -0.72 10.03 -24.53
CA VAL A 313 -0.10 9.77 -23.24
C VAL A 313 -1.01 8.86 -22.41
N PRO A 314 -0.61 7.62 -22.07
CA PRO A 314 -1.34 6.81 -21.09
C PRO A 314 -1.13 7.37 -19.68
N VAL A 315 -2.17 7.33 -18.85
CA VAL A 315 -2.19 7.99 -17.55
C VAL A 315 -2.56 7.01 -16.44
N LEU A 316 -1.71 6.94 -15.41
CA LEU A 316 -2.05 6.35 -14.12
C LEU A 316 -2.92 7.34 -13.34
N PHE A 317 -4.25 7.23 -13.46
CA PHE A 317 -5.19 8.23 -12.95
C PHE A 317 -5.72 7.83 -11.57
N ARG A 318 -5.42 8.67 -10.57
CA ARG A 318 -5.74 8.42 -9.15
C ARG A 318 -6.61 9.55 -8.58
N PRO A 319 -7.91 9.59 -8.91
CA PRO A 319 -8.83 10.56 -8.34
C PRO A 319 -9.32 10.12 -6.95
N LEU A 320 -9.83 11.09 -6.18
CA LEU A 320 -10.43 10.85 -4.86
C LEU A 320 -9.49 10.10 -3.90
N HIS A 321 -8.20 10.45 -3.91
CA HIS A 321 -7.20 9.80 -3.07
C HIS A 321 -7.47 10.00 -1.57
N GLU A 322 -6.96 9.07 -0.76
CA GLU A 322 -7.06 9.08 0.70
C GLU A 322 -8.50 9.22 1.23
N ALA A 323 -9.49 8.73 0.48
CA ALA A 323 -10.91 8.92 0.80
C ALA A 323 -11.26 8.44 2.23
N GLU A 324 -10.71 7.29 2.65
CA GLU A 324 -10.98 6.71 3.97
C GLU A 324 -10.52 7.55 5.16
N GLY A 325 -9.57 8.47 4.93
CA GLY A 325 -9.08 9.39 5.96
C GLY A 325 -10.10 10.46 6.35
N GLY A 326 -11.02 10.81 5.44
CA GLY A 326 -12.09 11.79 5.67
C GLY A 326 -11.63 13.25 5.79
N TRP A 327 -10.32 13.52 5.72
CA TRP A 327 -9.79 14.89 5.73
C TRP A 327 -10.03 15.62 4.41
N PHE A 328 -10.31 14.92 3.31
CA PHE A 328 -10.79 15.54 2.07
C PHE A 328 -12.31 15.44 1.94
N TRP A 329 -12.93 16.45 1.33
CA TRP A 329 -14.40 16.57 1.33
C TRP A 329 -15.12 15.39 0.65
N TRP A 330 -14.46 14.68 -0.27
CA TRP A 330 -15.04 13.49 -0.93
C TRP A 330 -15.16 12.29 0.01
N GLY A 331 -14.38 12.25 1.08
CA GLY A 331 -14.44 11.23 2.14
C GLY A 331 -15.27 11.65 3.36
N ALA A 332 -15.63 12.93 3.51
CA ALA A 332 -16.20 13.48 4.74
C ALA A 332 -17.57 12.87 5.16
N GLN A 333 -18.31 12.26 4.24
CA GLN A 333 -19.64 11.67 4.50
C GLN A 333 -19.62 10.13 4.40
N GLY A 334 -18.44 9.54 4.55
CA GLY A 334 -18.22 8.10 4.62
C GLY A 334 -18.12 7.41 3.26
N ALA A 335 -17.96 6.09 3.32
CA ALA A 335 -17.61 5.25 2.18
C ALA A 335 -18.65 5.27 1.04
N GLU A 336 -19.95 5.25 1.35
CA GLU A 336 -21.00 5.13 0.33
C GLU A 336 -21.06 6.34 -0.63
N PRO A 337 -21.07 7.60 -0.15
CA PRO A 337 -20.93 8.77 -1.05
C PRO A 337 -19.62 8.77 -1.86
N ALA A 338 -18.50 8.39 -1.26
CA ALA A 338 -17.20 8.35 -1.95
C ALA A 338 -17.22 7.35 -3.12
N LYS A 339 -17.70 6.12 -2.89
CA LYS A 339 -17.86 5.09 -3.94
C LYS A 339 -18.78 5.55 -5.06
N LYS A 340 -19.90 6.20 -4.74
CA LYS A 340 -20.82 6.76 -5.74
C LYS A 340 -20.17 7.86 -6.57
N LEU A 341 -19.37 8.74 -5.95
CA LEU A 341 -18.62 9.76 -6.67
C LEU A 341 -17.56 9.14 -7.58
N TYR A 342 -16.85 8.09 -7.13
CA TYR A 342 -15.89 7.36 -7.95
C TYR A 342 -16.55 6.73 -9.18
N SER A 343 -17.70 6.07 -9.01
CA SER A 343 -18.48 5.53 -10.14
C SER A 343 -18.98 6.63 -11.09
N LEU A 344 -19.34 7.81 -10.56
CA LEU A 344 -19.73 8.96 -11.39
C LEU A 344 -18.55 9.49 -12.21
N LEU A 345 -17.36 9.60 -11.62
CA LEU A 345 -16.14 9.95 -12.34
C LEU A 345 -15.87 8.95 -13.46
N PHE A 346 -15.92 7.66 -13.16
CA PHE A 346 -15.73 6.59 -14.13
C PHE A 346 -16.69 6.74 -15.31
N ASP A 347 -17.99 6.79 -15.05
CA ASP A 347 -18.99 6.95 -16.12
C ASP A 347 -18.82 8.25 -16.92
N ARG A 348 -18.57 9.37 -16.23
CA ARG A 348 -18.47 10.67 -16.89
C ARG A 348 -17.21 10.80 -17.75
N LEU A 349 -16.05 10.34 -17.26
CA LEU A 349 -14.78 10.42 -17.98
C LEU A 349 -14.69 9.36 -19.07
N THR A 350 -14.97 8.09 -18.74
CA THR A 350 -14.84 6.97 -19.68
C THR A 350 -15.99 6.92 -20.68
N ASN A 351 -17.25 6.90 -20.22
CA ASN A 351 -18.39 6.68 -21.13
C ASN A 351 -18.86 7.97 -21.81
N TYR A 352 -19.07 9.04 -21.04
CA TYR A 352 -19.61 10.28 -21.60
C TYR A 352 -18.56 11.10 -22.36
N HIS A 353 -17.35 11.22 -21.81
CA HIS A 353 -16.28 11.98 -22.45
C HIS A 353 -15.40 11.16 -23.42
N SER A 354 -15.51 9.82 -23.41
CA SER A 354 -14.71 8.92 -24.24
C SER A 354 -13.21 9.11 -24.03
N ILE A 355 -12.81 9.07 -22.76
CA ILE A 355 -11.41 9.13 -22.33
C ILE A 355 -10.99 7.71 -21.93
N HIS A 356 -10.11 7.14 -22.73
CA HIS A 356 -9.71 5.73 -22.76
C HIS A 356 -8.20 5.54 -22.54
N ASN A 357 -7.45 6.62 -22.32
CA ASN A 357 -6.02 6.56 -21.99
C ASN A 357 -5.76 6.42 -20.47
N LEU A 358 -6.79 6.17 -19.65
CA LEU A 358 -6.70 6.14 -18.19
C LEU A 358 -6.60 4.70 -17.66
N LEU A 359 -5.66 4.47 -16.74
CA LEU A 359 -5.65 3.33 -15.83
C LEU A 359 -6.14 3.82 -14.46
N TRP A 360 -7.25 3.27 -13.98
CA TRP A 360 -7.95 3.73 -12.78
C TRP A 360 -7.32 3.20 -11.50
N ILE A 361 -6.88 4.11 -10.64
CA ILE A 361 -6.23 3.79 -9.37
C ILE A 361 -7.17 4.09 -8.21
N TRP A 362 -7.30 3.15 -7.29
CA TRP A 362 -8.02 3.33 -6.02
C TRP A 362 -7.04 3.44 -4.85
N ASN A 363 -7.29 4.38 -3.93
CA ASN A 363 -6.35 4.73 -2.85
C ASN A 363 -7.04 4.75 -1.47
N SER A 364 -7.46 3.58 -1.00
CA SER A 364 -7.90 3.34 0.38
C SER A 364 -7.77 1.85 0.68
N LEU A 365 -7.30 1.51 1.88
CA LEU A 365 -7.00 0.15 2.30
C LEU A 365 -8.27 -0.61 2.72
N SER A 366 -9.26 0.09 3.29
CA SER A 366 -10.46 -0.53 3.84
C SER A 366 -11.41 -1.03 2.76
N ALA A 367 -11.82 -2.30 2.89
CA ALA A 367 -12.82 -2.92 2.01
C ALA A 367 -14.18 -2.20 2.00
N ASP A 368 -14.53 -1.50 3.09
CA ASP A 368 -15.79 -0.72 3.15
C ASP A 368 -15.81 0.41 2.12
N TRP A 369 -14.64 0.94 1.78
CA TRP A 369 -14.45 2.06 0.86
C TRP A 369 -14.21 1.63 -0.58
N TYR A 370 -13.92 0.35 -0.84
CA TYR A 370 -13.57 -0.13 -2.16
C TYR A 370 -14.73 -0.04 -3.17
N PRO A 371 -14.59 0.69 -4.30
CA PRO A 371 -15.67 0.87 -5.27
C PRO A 371 -15.94 -0.39 -6.12
N GLY A 372 -15.02 -1.36 -6.11
CA GLY A 372 -15.18 -2.66 -6.74
C GLY A 372 -14.31 -2.88 -7.98
N ASN A 373 -14.08 -4.16 -8.29
CA ASN A 373 -13.15 -4.63 -9.33
C ASN A 373 -13.45 -4.13 -10.76
N SER A 374 -14.69 -3.71 -11.04
CA SER A 374 -15.13 -3.29 -12.37
C SER A 374 -14.74 -1.85 -12.74
N THR A 375 -14.29 -1.04 -11.77
CA THR A 375 -13.92 0.37 -12.00
C THR A 375 -12.48 0.69 -11.60
N VAL A 376 -11.71 -0.31 -11.18
CA VAL A 376 -10.34 -0.14 -10.65
C VAL A 376 -9.38 -1.07 -11.36
N ASP A 377 -8.26 -0.55 -11.85
CA ASP A 377 -7.19 -1.29 -12.50
C ASP A 377 -6.04 -1.64 -11.55
N ILE A 378 -5.72 -0.71 -10.64
CA ILE A 378 -4.57 -0.77 -9.74
C ILE A 378 -5.02 -0.30 -8.34
N LEU A 379 -4.56 -0.99 -7.31
CA LEU A 379 -4.75 -0.57 -5.92
C LEU A 379 -3.53 0.20 -5.43
N SER A 380 -3.75 1.17 -4.56
CA SER A 380 -2.65 1.91 -3.94
C SER A 380 -2.96 2.36 -2.53
N THR A 381 -1.93 2.86 -1.86
CA THR A 381 -2.03 3.59 -0.60
C THR A 381 -0.98 4.68 -0.57
N ASP A 382 -1.20 5.65 0.30
CA ASP A 382 -0.26 6.72 0.62
C ASP A 382 0.28 6.48 2.03
N VAL A 383 1.60 6.53 2.22
CA VAL A 383 2.23 6.19 3.50
C VAL A 383 3.35 7.15 3.87
N TYR A 384 3.10 7.94 4.90
CA TYR A 384 4.03 8.93 5.43
C TYR A 384 4.71 8.43 6.70
N ALA A 385 5.56 7.40 6.56
CA ALA A 385 6.39 6.86 7.62
C ALA A 385 7.88 7.09 7.34
N GLN A 386 8.62 7.55 8.35
CA GLN A 386 10.08 7.66 8.27
C GLN A 386 10.75 6.28 8.34
N GLY A 387 12.00 6.18 7.88
CA GLY A 387 12.85 5.01 8.08
C GLY A 387 12.96 4.05 6.89
N HIS A 388 12.43 4.41 5.72
CA HIS A 388 12.66 3.69 4.45
C HIS A 388 12.24 2.22 4.43
N GLY A 389 11.28 1.84 5.29
CA GLY A 389 10.77 0.49 5.41
C GLY A 389 9.97 0.02 4.19
N PRO A 390 9.66 -1.29 4.13
CA PRO A 390 9.02 -1.92 2.96
C PRO A 390 7.51 -1.68 2.86
N LEU A 391 6.89 -1.07 3.88
CA LEU A 391 5.44 -0.84 3.96
C LEU A 391 4.62 -2.14 3.82
N SER A 392 5.17 -3.26 4.31
CA SER A 392 4.65 -4.61 4.05
C SER A 392 3.22 -4.83 4.57
N THR A 393 2.86 -4.19 5.69
CA THR A 393 1.50 -4.27 6.25
C THR A 393 0.47 -3.76 5.24
N GLN A 394 0.69 -2.55 4.71
CA GLN A 394 -0.21 -1.95 3.72
C GLN A 394 -0.21 -2.73 2.41
N TYR A 395 0.95 -3.24 1.99
CA TYR A 395 1.06 -4.08 0.80
C TYR A 395 0.16 -5.33 0.92
N ASN A 396 0.26 -6.05 2.04
CA ASN A 396 -0.51 -7.27 2.30
C ASN A 396 -2.01 -6.98 2.42
N GLN A 397 -2.41 -5.86 3.02
CA GLN A 397 -3.81 -5.44 3.05
C GLN A 397 -4.39 -5.21 1.64
N LEU A 398 -3.60 -4.67 0.73
CA LEU A 398 -4.01 -4.47 -0.66
C LEU A 398 -4.00 -5.77 -1.47
N ILE A 399 -3.12 -6.72 -1.16
CA ILE A 399 -3.16 -8.08 -1.72
C ILE A 399 -4.50 -8.73 -1.36
N ASP A 400 -4.89 -8.66 -0.09
CA ASP A 400 -6.16 -9.23 0.39
C ASP A 400 -7.36 -8.51 -0.23
N LEU A 401 -7.32 -7.17 -0.31
CA LEU A 401 -8.41 -6.38 -0.90
C LEU A 401 -8.61 -6.69 -2.38
N GLY A 402 -7.52 -6.82 -3.13
CA GLY A 402 -7.53 -7.13 -4.56
C GLY A 402 -7.63 -8.60 -4.89
N GLU A 403 -7.64 -9.48 -3.88
CA GLU A 403 -7.55 -10.94 -4.03
C GLU A 403 -6.37 -11.36 -4.95
N ASP A 404 -5.25 -10.63 -4.86
CA ASP A 404 -4.07 -10.76 -5.72
C ASP A 404 -4.35 -10.64 -7.24
N LYS A 405 -5.47 -10.00 -7.61
CA LYS A 405 -5.88 -9.77 -9.01
C LYS A 405 -5.48 -8.42 -9.56
N LYS A 406 -5.00 -7.50 -8.71
CA LYS A 406 -4.70 -6.11 -9.06
C LYS A 406 -3.25 -5.80 -8.73
N LEU A 407 -2.61 -4.99 -9.58
CA LEU A 407 -1.31 -4.42 -9.26
C LEU A 407 -1.44 -3.51 -8.03
N ILE A 408 -0.38 -3.42 -7.23
CA ILE A 408 -0.35 -2.64 -5.99
C ILE A 408 0.80 -1.63 -6.03
N ALA A 409 0.51 -0.35 -5.79
CA ALA A 409 1.47 0.75 -5.86
C ALA A 409 1.52 1.60 -4.59
N ALA A 410 2.69 2.13 -4.25
CA ALA A 410 2.87 3.09 -3.16
C ALA A 410 2.81 4.50 -3.77
N THR A 411 1.60 5.04 -3.94
CA THR A 411 1.37 6.21 -4.81
C THR A 411 1.83 7.53 -4.21
N GLU A 412 1.96 7.59 -2.89
CA GLU A 412 2.70 8.62 -2.18
C GLU A 412 3.46 7.99 -1.02
N VAL A 413 4.73 8.34 -0.85
CA VAL A 413 5.53 7.97 0.31
C VAL A 413 6.30 9.16 0.86
N GLY A 414 6.46 9.19 2.18
CA GLY A 414 7.36 10.16 2.81
C GLY A 414 8.84 9.79 2.63
N SER A 415 9.18 8.53 2.90
CA SER A 415 10.54 7.97 2.71
C SER A 415 10.55 6.97 1.56
N ALA A 416 11.52 7.06 0.66
CA ALA A 416 11.71 6.08 -0.41
C ALA A 416 12.05 4.70 0.18
N PRO A 417 11.35 3.61 -0.19
CA PRO A 417 11.59 2.29 0.37
C PRO A 417 12.92 1.69 -0.13
N LEU A 418 13.68 1.04 0.76
CA LEU A 418 14.94 0.39 0.41
C LEU A 418 14.70 -0.94 -0.36
N PRO A 419 15.37 -1.17 -1.51
CA PRO A 419 15.21 -2.40 -2.30
C PRO A 419 15.43 -3.70 -1.52
N ASP A 420 16.44 -3.75 -0.64
CA ASP A 420 16.74 -4.95 0.15
C ASP A 420 15.62 -5.26 1.15
N GLN A 421 15.01 -4.23 1.75
CA GLN A 421 13.87 -4.40 2.63
C GLN A 421 12.63 -4.85 1.85
N LEU A 422 12.38 -4.26 0.67
CA LEU A 422 11.28 -4.68 -0.22
C LEU A 422 11.40 -6.17 -0.58
N GLN A 423 12.60 -6.60 -0.99
CA GLN A 423 12.87 -7.98 -1.36
C GLN A 423 12.71 -8.93 -0.16
N ALA A 424 13.27 -8.56 0.99
CA ALA A 424 13.24 -9.41 2.18
C ALA A 424 11.82 -9.61 2.73
N TYR A 425 10.96 -8.59 2.64
CA TYR A 425 9.56 -8.66 3.07
C TYR A 425 8.60 -9.08 1.95
N GLN A 426 9.10 -9.32 0.74
CA GLN A 426 8.29 -9.63 -0.46
C GLN A 426 7.14 -8.62 -0.65
N ALA A 427 7.48 -7.34 -0.47
CA ALA A 427 6.60 -6.20 -0.66
C ALA A 427 6.76 -5.69 -2.09
N ASP A 428 6.16 -6.41 -3.04
CA ASP A 428 6.38 -6.21 -4.47
C ASP A 428 5.58 -5.03 -5.05
N TRP A 429 5.71 -3.84 -4.46
CA TRP A 429 5.10 -2.62 -4.99
C TRP A 429 5.54 -2.38 -6.44
N VAL A 430 4.60 -2.11 -7.35
CA VAL A 430 4.91 -1.90 -8.77
C VAL A 430 5.65 -0.58 -9.03
N TRP A 431 5.39 0.44 -8.21
CA TRP A 431 6.18 1.67 -8.11
C TRP A 431 5.99 2.30 -6.73
N PHE A 432 6.92 3.21 -6.38
CA PHE A 432 6.74 4.18 -5.30
C PHE A 432 6.77 5.60 -5.88
N ALA A 433 6.15 6.58 -5.22
CA ALA A 433 6.39 7.99 -5.54
C ALA A 433 6.59 8.82 -4.28
N VAL A 434 7.79 9.39 -4.11
CA VAL A 434 8.07 10.25 -2.95
C VAL A 434 7.33 11.58 -3.12
N TRP A 435 6.72 12.09 -2.05
CA TRP A 435 6.10 13.41 -2.09
C TRP A 435 7.15 14.51 -2.34
N GLY A 436 6.69 15.67 -2.81
CA GLY A 436 7.55 16.78 -3.19
C GLY A 436 8.16 17.51 -1.99
N SER A 437 7.83 18.80 -1.87
CA SER A 437 8.41 19.69 -0.86
C SER A 437 8.30 19.14 0.55
N GLY A 438 9.41 19.14 1.29
CA GLY A 438 9.45 18.71 2.68
C GLY A 438 9.73 17.22 2.90
N TYR A 439 9.76 16.42 1.83
CA TYR A 439 10.03 14.98 1.87
C TYR A 439 11.26 14.60 1.04
N ILE A 440 11.20 14.66 -0.30
CA ILE A 440 12.32 14.22 -1.14
C ILE A 440 13.61 15.02 -0.90
N ASN A 441 13.48 16.31 -0.63
CA ASN A 441 14.60 17.22 -0.38
C ASN A 441 14.87 17.47 1.12
N ASN A 442 14.27 16.66 1.99
CA ASN A 442 14.44 16.75 3.44
C ASN A 442 15.29 15.57 3.93
N THR A 443 16.45 15.87 4.51
CA THR A 443 17.40 14.86 5.00
C THR A 443 16.90 14.05 6.18
N GLU A 444 15.85 14.48 6.88
CA GLU A 444 15.21 13.66 7.93
C GLU A 444 14.36 12.53 7.33
N TRP A 445 13.89 12.70 6.10
CA TRP A 445 13.06 11.73 5.39
C TRP A 445 13.82 10.94 4.34
N ASN A 446 14.70 11.60 3.59
CA ASN A 446 15.44 11.05 2.46
C ASN A 446 16.86 11.65 2.36
N PRO A 447 17.81 11.15 3.16
CA PRO A 447 19.23 11.45 2.97
C PRO A 447 19.72 11.09 1.55
N VAL A 448 20.63 11.88 0.98
CA VAL A 448 21.13 11.69 -0.40
C VAL A 448 21.86 10.35 -0.59
N ASP A 449 22.57 9.88 0.43
CA ASP A 449 23.23 8.57 0.42
C ASP A 449 22.21 7.42 0.36
N VAL A 450 21.12 7.51 1.13
CA VAL A 450 20.02 6.54 1.07
C VAL A 450 19.31 6.58 -0.29
N LEU A 451 19.04 7.77 -0.84
CA LEU A 451 18.46 7.89 -2.19
C LEU A 451 19.38 7.31 -3.28
N THR A 452 20.69 7.44 -3.10
CA THR A 452 21.67 6.82 -4.00
C THR A 452 21.57 5.31 -3.94
N GLU A 453 21.45 4.73 -2.74
CA GLU A 453 21.24 3.29 -2.54
C GLU A 453 19.94 2.79 -3.17
N VAL A 454 18.82 3.49 -2.97
CA VAL A 454 17.51 3.19 -3.59
C VAL A 454 17.61 3.18 -5.13
N SER A 455 18.50 3.97 -5.71
CA SER A 455 18.68 4.07 -7.17
C SER A 455 19.54 2.94 -7.78
N LEU A 456 20.15 2.10 -6.94
CA LEU A 456 20.92 0.93 -7.37
C LEU A 456 19.98 -0.27 -7.61
N PRO A 457 20.31 -1.16 -8.56
CA PRO A 457 19.62 -2.45 -8.63
C PRO A 457 19.87 -3.21 -7.33
N ALA A 458 18.84 -3.92 -6.84
CA ALA A 458 18.97 -4.79 -5.68
C ALA A 458 20.15 -5.77 -5.88
N PRO A 459 20.97 -6.02 -4.85
CA PRO A 459 22.03 -7.01 -4.93
C PRO A 459 21.45 -8.36 -5.32
N SER A 460 22.09 -9.03 -6.28
CA SER A 460 21.69 -10.38 -6.70
C SER A 460 21.80 -11.31 -5.49
N PRO A 461 20.82 -12.20 -5.22
CA PRO A 461 20.90 -13.18 -4.14
C PRO A 461 22.03 -14.22 -4.31
N GLU A 462 22.86 -14.11 -5.35
CA GLU A 462 24.03 -14.94 -5.63
C GLU A 462 25.36 -14.15 -5.67
N SER A 463 25.71 -13.40 -4.61
CA SER A 463 27.08 -12.86 -4.44
C SER A 463 27.72 -13.27 -3.14
#